data_AF-A0A9X8GXM0-F1
#
_entry.id   AF-A0A9X8GXM0-F1
#
_cell.length_a   1.000
_cell.length_b   1.000
_cell.length_c   1.000
_cell.angle_alpha   90.00
_cell.angle_beta   90.00
_cell.angle_gamma   90.00
#
_symmetry.space_group_name_H-M   'P 1'
#
loop_
_entity.id
_entity.type
_entity.pdbx_description
1 polymer ?
#
loop_
_entity_poly.entity_id
_entity_poly.type
_entity_poly.pdbx_seq_one_letter_code
_entity_poly.pdbx_strand_id
1 'polypeptide(L)'
;MYLHPLIASVPPAERAALIRNSALHSYRRNEIVLQAETHTDRIYCVATGLLRAVDRDVTTDFIRRGDFFLGPSLGENSYRATSTLVAALPSSVYHLPVAAIRRLCALYPQVTMGLLEIAMKRVGVVRGQLRRISSLSSENLVSRVLHELTQLAPAATGGYDKRITQAVIASYSGLSREVVNKTMRDMESRGLVRRDDQGVHVPPTFASTDFGSLLPQAHELSDELCGWDGENPDMP
;
A
#
# COMPACT_ATOMS: atom_id res chain seq x y z
N MET A 1 -3.81 -22.55 -15.52
CA MET A 1 -3.30 -21.89 -14.30
C MET A 1 -2.67 -20.57 -14.72
N TYR A 2 -3.21 -19.44 -14.26
CA TYR A 2 -2.77 -18.10 -14.67
C TYR A 2 -2.07 -17.45 -13.50
N LEU A 3 -0.75 -17.21 -13.62
CA LEU A 3 0.08 -16.82 -12.48
C LEU A 3 -0.06 -15.31 -12.19
N HIS A 4 -0.14 -14.46 -13.21
CA HIS A 4 -0.32 -13.02 -13.06
C HIS A 4 -0.71 -12.35 -14.40
N PRO A 5 -1.52 -11.26 -14.39
CA PRO A 5 -1.84 -10.47 -15.60
C PRO A 5 -0.63 -9.97 -16.41
N LEU A 6 0.47 -9.69 -15.73
CA LEU A 6 1.74 -9.27 -16.33
C LEU A 6 2.22 -10.17 -17.47
N ILE A 7 1.96 -11.48 -17.37
CA ILE A 7 2.40 -12.46 -18.37
C ILE A 7 1.27 -12.88 -19.32
N ALA A 8 0.15 -12.15 -19.38
CA ALA A 8 -0.99 -12.47 -20.24
C ALA A 8 -0.58 -12.67 -21.71
N SER A 9 0.24 -11.74 -22.20
CA SER A 9 0.69 -11.63 -23.58
C SER A 9 1.87 -12.54 -23.92
N VAL A 10 2.43 -13.24 -22.93
CA VAL A 10 3.51 -14.21 -23.12
C VAL A 10 2.93 -15.52 -23.67
N PRO A 11 3.52 -16.18 -24.68
CA PRO A 11 2.99 -17.41 -25.25
C PRO A 11 2.74 -18.53 -24.20
N PRO A 12 1.73 -19.40 -24.40
CA PRO A 12 1.37 -20.44 -23.45
C PRO A 12 2.53 -21.34 -23.02
N ALA A 13 3.43 -21.68 -23.95
CA ALA A 13 4.59 -22.54 -23.68
C ALA A 13 5.57 -21.90 -22.68
N GLU A 14 5.84 -20.60 -22.82
CA GLU A 14 6.72 -19.83 -21.93
C GLU A 14 6.06 -19.58 -20.56
N ARG A 15 4.75 -19.32 -20.52
CA ARG A 15 4.01 -19.25 -19.25
C ARG A 15 4.06 -20.58 -18.51
N ALA A 16 3.88 -21.69 -19.22
CA ALA A 16 3.98 -23.03 -18.63
C ALA A 16 5.40 -23.31 -18.13
N ALA A 17 6.43 -22.86 -18.86
CA ALA A 17 7.82 -22.97 -18.41
C ALA A 17 8.08 -22.17 -17.13
N LEU A 18 7.58 -20.94 -17.02
CA LEU A 18 7.68 -20.16 -15.78
C LEU A 18 6.99 -20.89 -14.62
N ILE A 19 5.75 -21.37 -14.83
CA ILE A 19 4.99 -22.07 -13.79
C ILE A 19 5.71 -23.33 -13.32
N ARG A 20 6.28 -24.13 -14.23
CA ARG A 20 7.06 -25.34 -13.87
C ARG A 20 8.27 -25.04 -13.00
N ASN A 21 8.89 -23.87 -13.18
CA ASN A 21 10.05 -23.44 -12.40
C ASN A 21 9.67 -22.62 -11.16
N SER A 22 8.38 -22.45 -10.89
CA SER A 22 7.84 -21.69 -9.77
C SER A 22 7.25 -22.62 -8.73
N ALA A 23 7.42 -22.29 -7.44
CA ALA A 23 6.82 -23.04 -6.34
C ALA A 23 5.75 -22.18 -5.65
N LEU A 24 4.60 -22.78 -5.32
CA LEU A 24 3.57 -22.14 -4.53
C LEU A 24 3.73 -22.57 -3.08
N HIS A 25 3.95 -21.61 -2.19
CA HIS A 25 4.10 -21.84 -0.75
C HIS A 25 2.94 -21.20 0.00
N SER A 26 2.46 -21.86 1.04
CA SER A 26 1.44 -21.33 1.94
C SER A 26 2.09 -20.93 3.27
N TYR A 27 1.73 -19.74 3.74
CA TYR A 27 2.26 -19.12 4.94
C TYR A 27 1.13 -18.78 5.90
N ARG A 28 1.33 -19.10 7.17
CA ARG A 28 0.46 -18.67 8.26
C ARG A 28 0.66 -17.18 8.53
N ARG A 29 -0.32 -16.57 9.19
CA ARG A 29 -0.17 -15.18 9.66
C ARG A 29 1.04 -15.03 10.57
N ASN A 30 1.80 -13.96 10.38
CA ASN A 30 3.06 -13.61 11.02
C ASN A 30 4.26 -14.51 10.68
N GLU A 31 4.11 -15.44 9.73
CA GLU A 31 5.23 -16.25 9.25
C GLU A 31 6.14 -15.42 8.34
N ILE A 32 7.46 -15.63 8.48
CA ILE A 32 8.48 -14.96 7.66
C ILE A 32 8.58 -15.70 6.33
N VAL A 33 8.38 -14.96 5.23
CA VAL A 33 8.48 -15.45 3.85
C VAL A 33 9.92 -15.30 3.34
N LEU A 34 10.56 -14.17 3.65
CA LEU A 34 11.94 -13.85 3.29
C LEU A 34 12.54 -13.04 4.43
N GLN A 35 13.72 -13.44 4.92
CA GLN A 35 14.43 -12.71 5.96
C GLN A 35 15.32 -11.61 5.35
N ALA A 36 15.36 -10.42 5.96
CA ALA A 36 16.31 -9.38 5.56
C ALA A 36 17.76 -9.89 5.62
N GLU A 37 18.64 -9.28 4.83
CA GLU A 37 20.07 -9.57 4.74
C GLU A 37 20.43 -10.96 4.17
N THR A 38 19.42 -11.80 3.84
CA THR A 38 19.62 -13.09 3.18
C THR A 38 19.71 -12.94 1.66
N HIS A 39 20.43 -13.85 1.02
CA HIS A 39 20.48 -13.93 -0.45
C HIS A 39 19.30 -14.76 -0.96
N THR A 40 18.67 -14.28 -2.03
CA THR A 40 17.58 -14.99 -2.71
C THR A 40 17.68 -14.82 -4.23
N ASP A 41 17.31 -15.87 -4.95
CA ASP A 41 17.17 -15.91 -6.41
C ASP A 41 15.69 -15.83 -6.83
N ARG A 42 14.79 -15.41 -5.91
CA ARG A 42 13.34 -15.44 -6.10
C ARG A 42 12.70 -14.06 -6.08
N ILE A 43 11.65 -13.92 -6.88
CA ILE A 43 10.63 -12.87 -6.82
C ILE A 43 9.37 -13.48 -6.22
N TYR A 44 8.69 -12.73 -5.35
CA TYR A 44 7.55 -13.24 -4.60
C TYR A 44 6.27 -12.63 -5.16
N CYS A 45 5.37 -13.45 -5.71
CA CYS A 45 4.08 -13.00 -6.23
C CYS A 45 2.96 -13.53 -5.34
N VAL A 46 2.11 -12.64 -4.80
CA VAL A 46 1.05 -13.05 -3.89
C VAL A 46 -0.14 -13.58 -4.68
N ALA A 47 -0.45 -14.87 -4.51
CA ALA A 47 -1.60 -15.51 -5.11
C ALA A 47 -2.88 -15.21 -4.31
N THR A 48 -2.79 -15.29 -2.98
CA THR A 48 -3.87 -14.96 -2.04
C THR A 48 -3.27 -14.42 -0.75
N GLY A 49 -4.06 -13.64 0.00
CA GLY A 49 -3.64 -13.06 1.28
C GLY A 49 -2.95 -11.70 1.11
N LEU A 50 -2.07 -11.38 2.05
CA LEU A 50 -1.39 -10.10 2.14
C LEU A 50 -0.04 -10.29 2.83
N LEU A 51 1.02 -9.86 2.16
CA LEU A 51 2.35 -9.77 2.73
C LEU A 51 2.67 -8.32 3.07
N ARG A 52 3.62 -8.12 3.98
CA ARG A 52 4.18 -6.82 4.31
C ARG A 52 5.70 -6.88 4.28
N ALA A 53 6.34 -5.85 3.74
CA ALA A 53 7.79 -5.68 3.83
C ALA A 53 8.13 -4.84 5.07
N VAL A 54 9.13 -5.27 5.82
CA VAL A 54 9.51 -4.68 7.10
C VAL A 54 10.99 -4.34 7.08
N ASP A 55 11.33 -3.08 7.29
CA ASP A 55 12.69 -2.61 7.54
C ASP A 55 12.71 -1.86 8.88
N ARG A 56 13.66 -2.19 9.76
CA ARG A 56 13.82 -1.56 11.08
C ARG A 56 12.50 -1.41 11.86
N ASP A 57 11.73 -2.49 11.94
CA ASP A 57 10.40 -2.59 12.58
C ASP A 57 9.28 -1.71 11.97
N VAL A 58 9.58 -1.00 10.89
CA VAL A 58 8.63 -0.20 10.12
C VAL A 58 8.15 -1.01 8.92
N THR A 59 6.84 -1.07 8.75
CA THR A 59 6.25 -1.68 7.56
C THR A 59 6.38 -0.67 6.43
N THR A 60 7.18 -1.00 5.42
CA THR A 60 7.50 -0.10 4.31
C THR A 60 6.57 -0.30 3.12
N ASP A 61 5.96 -1.47 3.00
CA ASP A 61 5.12 -1.82 1.86
C ASP A 61 4.16 -2.97 2.18
N PHE A 62 3.06 -3.04 1.44
CA PHE A 62 2.11 -4.16 1.46
C PHE A 62 2.00 -4.77 0.07
N ILE A 63 2.18 -6.08 -0.02
CA ILE A 63 2.09 -6.83 -1.27
C ILE A 63 0.80 -7.64 -1.23
N ARG A 64 -0.20 -7.14 -1.97
CA ARG A 64 -1.53 -7.74 -2.06
C ARG A 64 -1.60 -8.80 -3.16
N ARG A 65 -2.70 -9.54 -3.20
CA ARG A 65 -3.02 -10.47 -4.29
C ARG A 65 -2.80 -9.82 -5.66
N GLY A 66 -2.07 -10.51 -6.53
CA GLY A 66 -1.75 -10.01 -7.86
C GLY A 66 -0.75 -8.86 -7.83
N ASP A 67 0.17 -8.85 -6.87
CA ASP A 67 1.30 -7.94 -6.84
C ASP A 67 2.59 -8.71 -6.50
N PHE A 68 3.73 -8.09 -6.80
CA PHE A 68 5.06 -8.66 -6.63
C PHE A 68 5.85 -7.95 -5.54
N PHE A 69 6.62 -8.69 -4.77
CA PHE A 69 7.81 -8.14 -4.14
C PHE A 69 9.00 -8.35 -5.07
N LEU A 70 9.48 -7.25 -5.65
CA LEU A 70 10.68 -7.22 -6.47
C LEU A 70 11.89 -6.95 -5.55
N GLY A 71 13.00 -7.63 -5.80
CA GLY A 71 14.27 -7.29 -5.16
C GLY A 71 14.78 -5.91 -5.55
N PRO A 72 15.87 -5.42 -4.93
CA PRO A 72 16.47 -4.13 -5.24
C PRO A 72 17.03 -4.05 -6.67
N SER A 73 17.23 -5.19 -7.34
CA SER A 73 17.74 -5.26 -8.70
C SER A 73 17.21 -6.49 -9.44
N LEU A 74 16.96 -6.32 -10.75
CA LEU A 74 16.76 -7.41 -11.72
C LEU A 74 17.96 -7.55 -12.67
N GLY A 75 19.06 -6.83 -12.41
CA GLY A 75 20.29 -6.90 -13.21
C GLY A 75 21.10 -8.18 -12.98
N GLU A 76 20.87 -8.85 -11.85
CA GLU A 76 21.52 -10.10 -11.46
C GLU A 76 20.48 -11.21 -11.26
N ASN A 77 20.92 -12.47 -11.23
CA ASN A 77 20.03 -13.62 -11.00
C ASN A 77 19.67 -13.84 -9.53
N SER A 78 20.28 -13.08 -8.63
CA SER A 78 20.05 -13.11 -7.19
C SER A 78 20.27 -11.72 -6.62
N TYR A 79 19.74 -11.48 -5.43
CA TYR A 79 19.95 -10.25 -4.70
C TYR A 79 19.97 -10.50 -3.19
N ARG A 80 20.48 -9.53 -2.44
CA ARG A 80 20.38 -9.50 -0.99
C ARG A 80 19.11 -8.77 -0.56
N ALA A 81 18.28 -9.43 0.25
CA ALA A 81 17.01 -8.89 0.70
C ALA A 81 17.20 -7.66 1.59
N THR A 82 16.60 -6.53 1.24
CA THR A 82 16.68 -5.27 2.01
C THR A 82 15.63 -5.16 3.11
N SER A 83 14.63 -6.05 3.11
CA SER A 83 13.52 -6.03 4.06
C SER A 83 13.08 -7.45 4.37
N THR A 84 12.55 -7.64 5.57
CA THR A 84 11.93 -8.91 5.96
C THR A 84 10.50 -8.93 5.44
N LEU A 85 10.16 -9.97 4.71
CA LEU A 85 8.83 -10.15 4.16
C LEU A 85 8.02 -11.06 5.09
N VAL A 86 6.87 -10.59 5.55
CA VAL A 86 6.05 -11.29 6.57
C VAL A 86 4.61 -11.40 6.07
N ALA A 87 3.98 -12.55 6.30
CA ALA A 87 2.57 -12.74 5.98
C ALA A 87 1.67 -11.98 6.99
N ALA A 88 1.13 -10.82 6.59
CA ALA A 88 0.20 -10.04 7.41
C ALA A 88 -1.15 -10.74 7.59
N LEU A 89 -1.58 -11.50 6.58
CA LEU A 89 -2.71 -12.43 6.59
C LEU A 89 -2.23 -13.81 6.13
N PRO A 90 -2.98 -14.92 6.40
CA PRO A 90 -2.68 -16.21 5.79
C PRO A 90 -2.58 -16.06 4.27
N SER A 91 -1.45 -16.47 3.71
CA SER A 91 -1.08 -16.11 2.34
C SER A 91 -0.57 -17.30 1.56
N SER A 92 -0.81 -17.31 0.24
CA SER A 92 -0.17 -18.23 -0.70
C SER A 92 0.66 -17.42 -1.69
N VAL A 93 1.92 -17.79 -1.88
CA VAL A 93 2.93 -16.98 -2.54
C VAL A 93 3.68 -17.82 -3.55
N TYR A 94 3.75 -17.35 -4.80
CA TYR A 94 4.60 -17.94 -5.83
C TYR A 94 6.03 -17.43 -5.69
N HIS A 95 6.97 -18.36 -5.64
CA HIS A 95 8.41 -18.09 -5.64
C HIS A 95 8.93 -18.26 -7.06
N LEU A 96 9.11 -17.15 -7.76
CA LEU A 96 9.48 -17.10 -9.18
C LEU A 96 10.99 -16.94 -9.30
N PRO A 97 11.72 -17.77 -10.07
CA PRO A 97 13.14 -17.55 -10.31
C PRO A 97 13.37 -16.19 -10.99
N VAL A 98 14.27 -15.37 -10.44
CA VAL A 98 14.66 -14.08 -11.02
C VAL A 98 15.16 -14.31 -12.46
N ALA A 99 15.99 -15.33 -12.68
CA ALA A 99 16.50 -15.68 -14.02
C ALA A 99 15.38 -15.94 -15.04
N ALA A 100 14.27 -16.57 -14.62
CA ALA A 100 13.14 -16.84 -15.50
C ALA A 100 12.40 -15.55 -15.88
N ILE A 101 12.17 -14.66 -14.90
CA ILE A 101 11.55 -13.35 -15.14
C ILE A 101 12.45 -12.48 -16.02
N ARG A 102 13.76 -12.46 -15.77
CA ARG A 102 14.73 -11.74 -16.61
C ARG A 102 14.70 -12.22 -18.07
N ARG A 103 14.66 -13.54 -18.29
CA ARG A 103 14.52 -14.13 -19.63
C ARG A 103 13.23 -13.66 -20.30
N LEU A 104 12.12 -13.65 -19.58
CA LEU A 104 10.85 -13.12 -20.11
C LEU A 104 10.93 -11.63 -20.45
N CYS A 105 11.56 -10.81 -19.61
CA CYS A 105 11.77 -9.39 -19.89
C CYS A 105 12.59 -9.15 -21.17
N ALA A 106 13.61 -9.99 -21.41
CA ALA A 106 14.45 -9.90 -22.61
C ALA A 106 13.71 -10.31 -23.89
N LEU A 107 12.86 -11.36 -23.81
CA LEU A 107 12.13 -11.88 -24.96
C LEU A 107 10.82 -11.12 -25.25
N TYR A 108 10.22 -10.54 -24.21
CA TYR A 108 8.90 -9.93 -24.25
C TYR A 108 8.93 -8.55 -23.58
N PRO A 109 9.30 -7.47 -24.30
CA PRO A 109 9.42 -6.12 -23.75
C PRO A 109 8.17 -5.60 -23.03
N GLN A 110 6.99 -6.09 -23.38
CA GLN A 110 5.74 -5.77 -22.69
C GLN A 110 5.71 -6.26 -21.24
N VAL A 111 6.42 -7.34 -20.91
CA VAL A 111 6.60 -7.78 -19.51
C VAL A 111 7.48 -6.79 -18.76
N THR A 112 8.54 -6.30 -19.40
CA THR A 112 9.42 -5.26 -18.85
C THR A 112 8.65 -3.97 -18.56
N MET A 113 7.84 -3.51 -19.52
CA MET A 113 6.99 -2.32 -19.34
C MET A 113 5.99 -2.51 -18.20
N GLY A 114 5.34 -3.67 -18.10
CA GLY A 114 4.41 -3.94 -17.00
C GLY A 114 5.08 -3.97 -15.63
N LEU A 115 6.29 -4.53 -15.51
CA LEU A 115 7.07 -4.48 -14.26
C LEU A 115 7.49 -3.05 -13.91
N LEU A 116 7.89 -2.26 -14.91
CA LEU A 116 8.23 -0.86 -14.74
C LEU A 116 7.03 -0.05 -14.24
N GLU A 117 5.84 -0.25 -14.82
CA GLU A 117 4.61 0.39 -14.36
C GLU A 117 4.29 0.04 -12.91
N ILE A 118 4.45 -1.23 -12.51
CA ILE A 118 4.25 -1.68 -11.12
C ILE A 118 5.25 -0.96 -10.19
N ALA A 119 6.53 -0.93 -10.55
CA ALA A 119 7.56 -0.24 -9.78
C ALA A 119 7.29 1.27 -9.67
N MET A 120 6.91 1.92 -10.77
CA MET A 120 6.57 3.36 -10.79
C MET A 120 5.35 3.68 -9.94
N LYS A 121 4.29 2.86 -10.01
CA LYS A 121 3.11 3.00 -9.14
C LYS A 121 3.52 2.92 -7.67
N ARG A 122 4.37 1.97 -7.31
CA ARG A 122 4.88 1.81 -5.94
C ARG A 122 5.69 3.02 -5.47
N VAL A 123 6.60 3.54 -6.32
CA VAL A 123 7.33 4.79 -6.02
C VAL A 123 6.38 5.97 -5.83
N GLY A 124 5.30 6.05 -6.62
CA GLY A 124 4.25 7.06 -6.45
C GLY A 124 3.57 6.99 -5.08
N VAL A 125 3.22 5.77 -4.63
CA VAL A 125 2.63 5.52 -3.30
C VAL A 125 3.59 5.96 -2.20
N VAL A 126 4.85 5.52 -2.25
CA VAL A 126 5.87 5.86 -1.24
C VAL A 126 6.10 7.38 -1.16
N ARG A 127 6.21 8.07 -2.31
CA ARG A 127 6.32 9.54 -2.33
C ARG A 127 5.10 10.23 -1.75
N GLY A 128 3.90 9.68 -2.01
CA GLY A 128 2.65 10.15 -1.41
C GLY A 128 2.67 10.03 0.11
N GLN A 129 3.13 8.90 0.64
CA GLN A 129 3.29 8.68 2.08
C GLN A 129 4.30 9.67 2.70
N LEU A 130 5.47 9.86 2.08
CA LEU A 130 6.51 10.73 2.63
C LEU A 130 6.06 12.20 2.77
N ARG A 131 5.36 12.76 1.76
CA ARG A 131 4.81 14.13 1.84
C ARG A 131 3.80 14.32 2.97
N ARG A 132 3.16 13.23 3.40
CA ARG A 132 2.03 13.25 4.34
C ARG A 132 2.48 13.03 5.78
N ILE A 133 3.59 12.33 6.00
CA ILE A 133 4.21 12.18 7.33
C ILE A 133 4.59 13.53 7.93
N SER A 134 5.01 14.51 7.11
CA SER A 134 5.43 15.83 7.60
C SER A 134 4.29 16.83 7.81
N SER A 135 3.05 16.50 7.45
CA SER A 135 1.95 17.48 7.36
C SER A 135 0.64 17.08 8.06
N LEU A 136 0.47 15.82 8.47
CA LEU A 136 -0.77 15.32 9.08
C LEU A 136 -0.64 15.09 10.59
N SER A 137 -1.74 15.34 11.31
CA SER A 137 -1.88 14.94 12.71
C SER A 137 -1.90 13.40 12.86
N SER A 138 -1.60 12.90 14.05
CA SER A 138 -1.66 11.46 14.35
C SER A 138 -3.02 10.83 14.03
N GLU A 139 -4.11 11.56 14.29
CA GLU A 139 -5.47 11.11 13.98
C GLU A 139 -5.68 10.95 12.47
N ASN A 140 -5.25 11.93 11.67
CA ASN A 140 -5.37 11.90 10.22
C ASN A 140 -4.51 10.78 9.60
N LEU A 141 -3.32 10.55 10.13
CA LEU A 141 -2.46 9.43 9.71
C LEU A 141 -3.14 8.08 9.98
N VAL A 142 -3.70 7.89 11.18
CA VAL A 142 -4.42 6.66 11.53
C VAL A 142 -5.65 6.49 10.64
N SER A 143 -6.52 7.50 10.52
CA SER A 143 -7.73 7.48 9.67
C SER A 143 -7.39 6.99 8.26
N ARG A 144 -6.36 7.59 7.67
CA ARG A 144 -5.90 7.24 6.33
C ARG A 144 -5.42 5.80 6.22
N VAL A 145 -4.56 5.35 7.15
CA VAL A 145 -4.06 3.96 7.14
C VAL A 145 -5.23 2.97 7.24
N LEU A 146 -6.23 3.25 8.07
CA LEU A 146 -7.42 2.40 8.17
C LEU A 146 -8.19 2.38 6.85
N HIS A 147 -8.31 3.51 6.16
CA HIS A 147 -8.91 3.58 4.84
C HIS A 147 -8.12 2.76 3.80
N GLU A 148 -6.79 2.94 3.74
CA GLU A 148 -5.91 2.18 2.85
C GLU A 148 -6.03 0.67 3.09
N LEU A 149 -6.14 0.25 4.36
CA LEU A 149 -6.35 -1.15 4.72
C LEU A 149 -7.67 -1.72 4.18
N THR A 150 -8.72 -0.92 3.95
CA THR A 150 -9.95 -1.42 3.30
C THR A 150 -9.70 -1.90 1.86
N GLN A 151 -8.67 -1.35 1.21
CA GLN A 151 -8.28 -1.71 -0.16
C GLN A 151 -7.18 -2.79 -0.19
N LEU A 152 -6.30 -2.79 0.81
CA LEU A 152 -5.17 -3.73 0.90
C LEU A 152 -5.60 -5.07 1.51
N ALA A 153 -6.51 -5.05 2.48
CA ALA A 153 -6.96 -6.19 3.26
C ALA A 153 -8.49 -6.23 3.38
N PRO A 154 -9.27 -6.22 2.29
CA PRO A 154 -10.73 -6.15 2.38
C PRO A 154 -11.29 -7.36 3.15
N ALA A 155 -12.19 -7.10 4.10
CA ALA A 155 -12.93 -8.17 4.77
C ALA A 155 -14.17 -8.57 3.96
N ALA A 156 -14.67 -9.80 4.17
CA ALA A 156 -15.85 -10.31 3.48
C ALA A 156 -17.13 -9.51 3.78
N THR A 157 -17.23 -8.91 4.97
CA THR A 157 -18.38 -8.11 5.41
C THR A 157 -18.28 -6.62 5.06
N GLY A 158 -17.19 -6.21 4.38
CA GLY A 158 -16.82 -4.80 4.20
C GLY A 158 -15.77 -4.33 5.21
N GLY A 159 -15.18 -3.16 4.97
CA GLY A 159 -14.05 -2.68 5.78
C GLY A 159 -12.77 -3.49 5.54
N TYR A 160 -11.85 -3.49 6.52
CA TYR A 160 -10.61 -4.26 6.46
C TYR A 160 -10.58 -5.44 7.44
N ASP A 161 -9.82 -6.47 7.12
CA ASP A 161 -9.73 -7.72 7.86
C ASP A 161 -9.25 -7.50 9.30
N LYS A 162 -10.06 -7.93 10.28
CA LYS A 162 -9.78 -7.71 11.71
C LYS A 162 -8.49 -8.35 12.20
N ARG A 163 -7.89 -9.28 11.44
CA ARG A 163 -6.61 -9.93 11.76
C ARG A 163 -5.43 -8.97 11.60
N ILE A 164 -5.60 -7.85 10.88
CA ILE A 164 -4.61 -6.76 10.86
C ILE A 164 -4.61 -6.07 12.23
N THR A 165 -3.50 -6.19 12.95
CA THR A 165 -3.39 -5.66 14.32
C THR A 165 -3.07 -4.18 14.34
N GLN A 166 -3.41 -3.54 15.46
CA GLN A 166 -2.95 -2.19 15.79
C GLN A 166 -1.41 -2.08 15.78
N ALA A 167 -0.69 -3.16 16.06
CA ALA A 167 0.77 -3.21 15.91
C ALA A 167 1.24 -3.09 14.45
N VAL A 168 0.53 -3.72 13.51
CA VAL A 168 0.79 -3.57 12.07
C VAL A 168 0.42 -2.16 11.62
N ILE A 169 -0.71 -1.63 12.09
CA ILE A 169 -1.14 -0.24 11.82
C ILE A 169 -0.08 0.75 12.29
N ALA A 170 0.39 0.63 13.53
CA ALA A 170 1.45 1.46 14.10
C ALA A 170 2.76 1.37 13.31
N SER A 171 3.16 0.13 12.97
CA SER A 171 4.36 -0.14 12.15
C SER A 171 4.26 0.49 10.76
N TYR A 172 3.07 0.55 10.16
CA TYR A 172 2.86 1.14 8.83
C TYR A 172 2.67 2.67 8.88
N SER A 173 2.02 3.18 9.92
CA SER A 173 1.79 4.62 10.09
C SER A 173 3.03 5.36 10.61
N GLY A 174 4.05 4.64 11.06
CA GLY A 174 5.22 5.23 11.73
C GLY A 174 4.89 5.83 13.10
N LEU A 175 3.80 5.41 13.74
CA LEU A 175 3.37 5.89 15.06
C LEU A 175 3.64 4.83 16.13
N SER A 176 3.66 5.25 17.40
CA SER A 176 3.71 4.28 18.49
C SER A 176 2.41 3.48 18.60
N ARG A 177 2.50 2.24 19.08
CA ARG A 177 1.32 1.40 19.34
C ARG A 177 0.35 2.10 20.31
N GLU A 178 0.86 2.82 21.30
CA GLU A 178 0.05 3.56 22.26
C GLU A 178 -0.77 4.65 21.58
N VAL A 179 -0.16 5.45 20.70
CA VAL A 179 -0.86 6.50 19.95
C VAL A 179 -1.96 5.91 19.08
N VAL A 180 -1.67 4.84 18.33
CA VAL A 180 -2.67 4.15 17.50
C VAL A 180 -3.80 3.60 18.36
N ASN A 181 -3.49 2.95 19.47
CA ASN A 181 -4.51 2.37 20.35
C ASN A 181 -5.43 3.45 20.94
N LYS A 182 -4.85 4.56 21.42
CA LYS A 182 -5.60 5.71 21.95
C LYS A 182 -6.52 6.31 20.88
N THR A 183 -5.96 6.55 19.69
CA THR A 183 -6.69 7.12 18.55
C THR A 183 -7.84 6.22 18.10
N MET A 184 -7.60 4.91 17.96
CA MET A 184 -8.64 3.95 17.58
C MET A 184 -9.78 3.89 18.59
N ARG A 185 -9.47 3.88 19.90
CA ARG A 185 -10.49 3.86 20.97
C ARG A 185 -11.36 5.12 20.94
N ASP A 186 -10.75 6.28 20.69
CA ASP A 186 -11.46 7.54 20.56
C ASP A 186 -12.34 7.60 19.29
N MET A 187 -11.88 7.02 18.18
CA MET A 187 -12.72 6.88 16.98
C MET A 187 -13.89 5.92 17.21
N GLU A 188 -13.69 4.84 17.97
CA GLU A 188 -14.74 3.88 18.34
C GLU A 188 -15.79 4.50 19.26
N SER A 189 -15.39 5.28 20.27
CA SER A 189 -16.32 5.95 21.19
C SER A 189 -17.19 6.99 20.46
N ARG A 190 -16.66 7.61 19.41
CA ARG A 190 -17.39 8.51 18.50
C ARG A 190 -18.18 7.79 17.39
N GLY A 191 -18.11 6.46 17.32
CA GLY A 191 -18.80 5.66 16.30
C GLY A 191 -18.21 5.73 14.88
N LEU A 192 -17.01 6.31 14.72
CA LEU A 192 -16.30 6.42 13.44
C LEU A 192 -15.64 5.09 13.03
N VAL A 193 -15.27 4.27 14.00
CA VAL A 193 -14.73 2.92 13.77
C VAL A 193 -15.69 1.91 14.37
N ARG A 194 -16.13 0.92 13.57
CA ARG A 194 -16.98 -0.18 14.04
C ARG A 194 -16.30 -1.53 13.77
N ARG A 195 -16.46 -2.49 14.67
CA ARG A 195 -15.91 -3.85 14.50
C ARG A 195 -17.04 -4.87 14.42
N ASP A 196 -16.86 -5.88 13.58
CA ASP A 196 -17.69 -7.08 13.55
C ASP A 196 -16.82 -8.35 13.65
N ASP A 197 -17.43 -9.51 13.42
CA ASP A 197 -16.75 -10.80 13.51
C ASP A 197 -15.68 -11.04 12.44
N GLN A 198 -15.63 -10.26 11.37
CA GLN A 198 -14.72 -10.48 10.24
C GLN A 198 -13.83 -9.25 9.94
N GLY A 199 -14.26 -8.04 10.31
CA GLY A 199 -13.65 -6.81 9.85
C GLY A 199 -13.82 -5.61 10.76
N VAL A 200 -13.11 -4.56 10.38
CA VAL A 200 -13.15 -3.23 10.97
C VAL A 200 -13.59 -2.26 9.89
N HIS A 201 -14.66 -1.54 10.17
CA HIS A 201 -15.35 -0.63 9.26
C HIS A 201 -15.01 0.81 9.59
N VAL A 202 -14.67 1.57 8.56
CA VAL A 202 -14.37 3.00 8.63
C VAL A 202 -15.13 3.76 7.55
N PRO A 203 -15.50 5.02 7.77
CA PRO A 203 -16.23 5.80 6.80
C PRO A 203 -15.35 6.12 5.57
N PRO A 204 -15.95 6.29 4.38
CA PRO A 204 -15.22 6.71 3.19
C PRO A 204 -14.50 8.07 3.36
N THR A 205 -14.99 8.93 4.25
CA THR A 205 -14.40 10.24 4.56
C THR A 205 -12.98 10.16 5.13
N PHE A 206 -12.55 8.98 5.60
CA PHE A 206 -11.15 8.77 5.98
C PHE A 206 -10.20 8.85 4.79
N ALA A 207 -10.70 8.72 3.56
CA ALA A 207 -9.94 9.01 2.34
C ALA A 207 -9.69 10.52 2.14
N SER A 208 -10.58 11.39 2.65
CA SER A 208 -10.59 12.83 2.38
C SER A 208 -9.46 13.59 3.08
N THR A 209 -8.69 12.95 3.97
CA THR A 209 -7.41 13.50 4.46
C THR A 209 -6.38 13.72 3.34
N ASP A 210 -6.65 13.23 2.12
CA ASP A 210 -5.87 13.48 0.92
C ASP A 210 -5.85 14.97 0.49
N PHE A 211 -6.84 15.75 0.92
CA PHE A 211 -6.95 17.18 0.70
C PHE A 211 -7.03 17.93 2.03
N GLY A 212 -5.99 17.84 2.86
CA GLY A 212 -5.84 18.75 3.99
C GLY A 212 -5.71 20.20 3.50
N SER A 213 -6.76 21.00 3.68
CA SER A 213 -6.72 22.47 3.79
C SER A 213 -6.01 23.28 2.69
N LEU A 214 -6.51 23.23 1.45
CA LEU A 214 -6.25 24.27 0.43
C LEU A 214 -7.53 24.94 -0.08
N LEU A 215 -8.59 24.95 0.73
CA LEU A 215 -9.69 25.89 0.52
C LEU A 215 -9.70 26.83 1.72
N PRO A 216 -9.48 28.15 1.53
CA PRO A 216 -9.84 29.13 2.53
C PRO A 216 -11.30 28.86 2.93
N GLN A 217 -11.59 28.91 4.23
CA GLN A 217 -12.97 28.89 4.68
C GLN A 217 -13.68 30.07 3.99
N ALA A 218 -14.74 29.78 3.23
CA ALA A 218 -15.52 30.77 2.50
C ALA A 218 -16.40 31.59 3.47
N HIS A 219 -15.78 32.20 4.48
CA HIS A 219 -16.42 33.04 5.49
C HIS A 219 -15.62 34.29 5.87
N GLU A 220 -14.54 34.62 5.16
CA GLU A 220 -13.75 35.85 5.41
C GLU A 220 -13.62 36.76 4.18
N LEU A 221 -14.46 36.59 3.15
CA LEU A 221 -14.46 37.47 1.95
C LEU A 221 -15.77 38.24 1.72
N SER A 222 -16.69 38.26 2.69
CA SER A 222 -17.92 39.06 2.59
C SER A 222 -17.81 40.47 3.20
N ASP A 223 -16.80 40.75 4.02
CA ASP A 223 -16.76 42.01 4.80
C ASP A 223 -15.86 43.11 4.20
N GLU A 224 -15.08 42.83 3.16
CA GLU A 224 -14.18 43.83 2.53
C GLU A 224 -14.66 44.38 1.18
N LEU A 225 -15.87 44.05 0.71
CA LEU A 225 -16.42 44.54 -0.56
C LEU A 225 -17.66 45.44 -0.43
N CYS A 226 -18.03 45.87 0.78
CA CYS A 226 -19.14 46.81 1.02
C CYS A 226 -18.68 48.24 1.40
N GLY A 227 -17.54 48.69 0.89
CA GLY A 227 -16.98 50.01 1.21
C GLY A 227 -16.49 50.80 0.01
N TRP A 228 -17.23 50.85 -1.10
CA TRP A 228 -17.01 51.82 -2.17
C TRP A 228 -18.30 52.59 -2.41
N ASP A 229 -18.50 53.64 -1.61
CA ASP A 229 -19.47 54.70 -1.88
C ASP A 229 -18.96 55.54 -3.05
N GLY A 230 -19.74 55.56 -4.13
CA GLY A 230 -19.53 56.48 -5.23
C GLY A 230 -20.17 57.83 -4.95
N GLU A 231 -19.42 58.90 -5.14
CA GLU A 231 -19.86 60.24 -5.59
C GLU A 231 -18.60 61.08 -5.87
N ASN A 232 -18.14 61.24 -7.12
CA ASN A 232 -18.51 62.26 -8.15
C ASN A 232 -17.93 63.67 -7.84
N PRO A 233 -17.94 64.66 -8.76
CA PRO A 233 -17.41 64.80 -10.13
C PRO A 233 -16.35 65.93 -10.25
N ASP A 234 -15.85 66.16 -11.48
CA ASP A 234 -15.32 67.41 -12.05
C ASP A 234 -14.09 68.11 -11.41
N MET A 235 -13.05 68.26 -12.24
CA MET A 235 -12.28 69.51 -12.32
C MET A 235 -11.58 69.65 -13.69
N PRO A 236 -11.23 70.88 -14.10
CA PRO A 236 -11.17 71.35 -15.49
C PRO A 236 -9.96 70.93 -16.32
#